data_AF-A0A7U9X913-F1
#
_entry.id   AF-A0A7U9X913-F1
#
_cell.length_a   1.000
_cell.length_b   1.000
_cell.length_c   1.000
_cell.angle_alpha   90.00
_cell.angle_beta   90.00
_cell.angle_gamma   90.00
#
_symmetry.space_group_name_H-M   'P 1'
#
loop_
_entity.id
_entity.type
_entity.pdbx_description
1 polymer ?
#
loop_
_entity_poly.entity_id
_entity_poly.type
_entity_poly.pdbx_seq_one_letter_code
_entity_poly.pdbx_strand_id
1 'polypeptide(L)'
;MFCSLQDGKLWFCTNNTKDVYKDMQANPEVEVSVSSPEYAWIRLAGKAVFENNMAVKEGCMNNPIVKGQYQTADNPIFKVFYLEDPHGVIADFSGNPPYEF
;
A
#
# COMPACT_ATOMS: atom_id res chain seq x y z
N MET A 1 -4.43 2.92 -5.76
CA MET A 1 -4.30 2.06 -4.56
C MET A 1 -4.47 2.96 -3.34
N PHE A 2 -5.21 2.54 -2.31
CA PHE A 2 -5.30 3.29 -1.05
C PHE A 2 -4.16 2.83 -0.12
N CYS A 3 -3.44 3.77 0.48
CA CYS A 3 -2.42 3.49 1.48
C CYS A 3 -2.59 4.39 2.71
N SER A 4 -2.26 3.89 3.90
CA SER A 4 -2.30 4.64 5.16
C SER A 4 -1.19 4.21 6.10
N LEU A 5 -0.64 5.13 6.89
CA LEU A 5 0.31 4.81 7.95
C LEU A 5 -0.43 4.52 9.26
N GLN A 6 -0.11 3.41 9.91
CA GLN A 6 -0.61 3.05 11.23
C GLN A 6 0.43 2.21 11.97
N ASP A 7 0.72 2.59 13.22
CA ASP A 7 1.70 1.91 14.09
C ASP A 7 3.08 1.75 13.45
N GLY A 8 3.53 2.78 12.72
CA GLY A 8 4.83 2.80 12.03
C GLY A 8 4.88 1.94 10.76
N LYS A 9 3.78 1.29 10.37
CA LYS A 9 3.69 0.46 9.16
C LYS A 9 2.90 1.17 8.07
N LEU A 10 3.36 1.04 6.83
CA LEU A 10 2.58 1.44 5.66
C LEU A 10 1.61 0.31 5.30
N TRP A 11 0.32 0.59 5.39
CA TRP A 11 -0.76 -0.33 5.08
C TRP A 11 -1.39 0.00 3.73
N PHE A 12 -1.86 -1.03 3.04
CA PHE A 12 -2.67 -0.92 1.83
C PHE A 12 -3.66 -2.07 1.76
N CYS A 13 -4.62 -1.97 0.84
CA CYS A 13 -5.70 -2.95 0.77
C CYS A 13 -6.04 -3.40 -0.65
N THR A 14 -6.51 -4.64 -0.75
CA THR A 14 -7.06 -5.24 -1.97
C THR A 14 -8.14 -6.26 -1.61
N ASN A 15 -8.55 -7.11 -2.54
CA ASN A 15 -9.37 -8.27 -2.25
C ASN A 15 -8.73 -9.56 -2.75
N ASN A 16 -9.12 -10.68 -2.16
CA ASN A 16 -8.57 -12.00 -2.48
C ASN A 16 -9.05 -12.61 -3.81
N THR A 17 -9.95 -11.94 -4.54
CA THR A 17 -10.45 -12.43 -5.84
C THR A 17 -9.69 -11.84 -7.04
N LYS A 18 -8.94 -10.75 -6.83
CA LYS A 18 -8.13 -10.08 -7.85
C LYS A 18 -6.81 -10.80 -8.11
N ASP A 19 -6.30 -10.64 -9.32
CA ASP A 19 -5.01 -11.22 -9.72
C ASP A 19 -3.84 -10.61 -8.94
N VAL A 20 -3.85 -9.30 -8.66
CA VAL A 20 -2.82 -8.66 -7.82
C VAL A 20 -2.65 -9.32 -6.44
N TYR A 21 -3.74 -9.87 -5.86
CA TYR A 21 -3.63 -10.62 -4.62
C TYR A 21 -2.88 -11.94 -4.85
N LYS A 22 -3.24 -12.68 -5.91
CA LYS A 22 -2.57 -13.93 -6.26
C LYS A 22 -1.09 -13.71 -6.59
N ASP A 23 -0.78 -12.62 -7.29
CA ASP A 23 0.59 -12.23 -7.61
C ASP A 23 1.39 -11.97 -6.34
N MET A 24 0.85 -11.18 -5.39
CA MET A 24 1.51 -10.93 -4.09
C MET A 24 1.63 -12.18 -3.21
N GLN A 25 0.72 -13.16 -3.34
CA GLN A 25 0.87 -14.46 -2.65
C GLN A 25 1.97 -15.32 -3.27
N ALA A 26 2.18 -15.23 -4.58
CA ALA A 26 3.22 -15.98 -5.28
C ALA A 26 4.61 -15.31 -5.14
N ASN A 27 4.65 -13.98 -5.19
CA ASN A 27 5.84 -13.16 -4.98
C ASN A 27 5.47 -11.91 -4.17
N PRO A 28 5.87 -11.83 -2.90
CA PRO A 28 5.49 -10.72 -2.03
C PRO A 28 6.35 -9.46 -2.26
N GLU A 29 7.38 -9.52 -3.10
CA GLU A 29 8.22 -8.36 -3.42
C GLU A 29 7.44 -7.36 -4.28
N VAL A 30 7.17 -6.18 -3.72
CA VAL A 30 6.38 -5.12 -4.37
C VAL A 30 7.13 -3.79 -4.35
N GLU A 31 6.81 -2.94 -5.32
CA GLU A 31 7.25 -1.55 -5.33
C GLU A 31 6.05 -0.63 -5.60
N VAL A 32 5.89 0.39 -4.76
CA VAL A 32 4.89 1.44 -4.97
C VAL A 32 5.60 2.67 -5.50
N SER A 33 5.08 3.23 -6.59
CA SER A 33 5.54 4.52 -7.10
C SER A 33 4.40 5.51 -7.27
N VAL A 34 4.66 6.75 -6.88
CA VAL A 34 3.75 7.88 -7.07
C VAL A 34 4.56 9.15 -7.31
N SER A 35 4.05 10.02 -8.17
CA SER A 35 4.60 11.34 -8.43
C SER A 35 3.74 12.43 -7.79
N SER A 36 4.39 13.48 -7.31
CA SER A 36 3.72 14.71 -6.87
C SER A 36 3.47 15.65 -8.07
N PRO A 37 2.61 16.67 -7.92
CA PRO A 37 2.41 17.71 -8.94
C PRO A 37 3.69 18.49 -9.31
N GLU A 38 4.69 18.49 -8.43
CA GLU A 38 5.98 19.15 -8.61
C GLU A 38 6.99 18.30 -9.40
N TYR A 39 6.54 17.18 -9.98
CA TYR A 39 7.39 16.22 -10.71
C TYR A 39 8.49 15.56 -9.88
N ALA A 40 8.34 15.54 -8.55
CA ALA A 40 9.07 14.62 -7.69
C ALA A 40 8.34 13.26 -7.68
N TRP A 41 9.07 12.16 -7.52
CA TRP A 41 8.49 10.83 -7.37
C TRP A 41 9.16 10.04 -6.27
N ILE A 42 8.38 9.16 -5.66
CA ILE A 42 8.87 8.14 -4.74
C ILE A 42 8.80 6.76 -5.41
N ARG A 43 9.77 5.91 -5.09
CA ARG A 43 9.72 4.46 -5.27
C ARG A 43 9.93 3.84 -3.89
N LEU A 44 8.99 3.03 -3.45
CA LEU A 44 9.04 2.38 -2.15
C LEU A 44 8.94 0.87 -2.36
N ALA A 45 10.08 0.19 -2.25
CA ALA A 45 10.20 -1.25 -2.40
C ALA A 45 10.12 -1.94 -1.04
N GLY A 46 9.60 -3.16 -1.01
CA GLY A 46 9.58 -3.98 0.19
C GLY A 46 8.68 -5.19 0.01
N LYS A 47 8.44 -5.90 1.12
CA LYS A 47 7.67 -7.14 1.09
C LYS A 47 6.23 -6.92 1.56
N ALA A 48 5.27 -7.27 0.73
CA ALA A 48 3.85 -7.23 1.05
C ALA A 48 3.45 -8.37 2.01
N VAL A 49 3.17 -8.06 3.27
CA VAL A 49 2.77 -9.05 4.28
C VAL A 49 1.29 -8.93 4.58
N PHE A 50 0.57 -10.03 4.40
CA PHE A 50 -0.84 -10.13 4.78
C PHE A 50 -0.98 -10.15 6.31
N GLU A 51 -1.87 -9.33 6.85
CA GLU A 51 -2.28 -9.40 8.26
C GLU A 51 -3.78 -9.15 8.36
N ASN A 52 -4.52 -10.03 9.04
CA ASN A 52 -5.95 -9.81 9.27
C ASN A 52 -6.14 -8.84 10.46
N ASN A 53 -5.91 -7.55 10.21
CA ASN A 53 -5.96 -6.52 11.24
C ASN A 53 -7.27 -5.73 11.16
N MET A 54 -8.17 -5.91 12.14
CA MET A 54 -9.49 -5.26 12.11
C MET A 54 -9.42 -3.74 12.24
N ALA A 55 -8.53 -3.21 13.09
CA ALA A 55 -8.39 -1.76 13.26
C ALA A 55 -7.97 -1.07 11.96
N VAL A 56 -7.03 -1.68 11.22
CA VAL A 56 -6.64 -1.19 9.89
C VAL A 56 -7.78 -1.30 8.88
N LYS A 57 -8.52 -2.44 8.89
CA LYS A 57 -9.68 -2.63 7.99
C LYS A 57 -10.77 -1.57 8.26
N GLU A 58 -11.04 -1.26 9.51
CA GLU A 58 -11.96 -0.18 9.92
C GLU A 58 -11.44 1.19 9.49
N GLY A 59 -10.16 1.48 9.69
CA GLY A 59 -9.52 2.70 9.23
C GLY A 59 -9.65 2.91 7.72
N CYS A 60 -9.51 1.84 6.94
CA CYS A 60 -9.70 1.87 5.48
C CYS A 60 -11.14 2.25 5.08
N MET A 61 -12.16 1.97 5.91
CA MET A 61 -13.56 2.35 5.64
C MET A 61 -13.82 3.86 5.71
N ASN A 62 -12.88 4.64 6.23
CA ASN A 62 -12.94 6.11 6.14
C ASN A 62 -12.72 6.62 4.72
N ASN A 63 -12.16 5.79 3.81
CA ASN A 63 -12.07 6.11 2.40
C ASN A 63 -13.39 5.74 1.68
N PRO A 64 -14.09 6.71 1.04
CA PRO A 64 -15.37 6.44 0.39
C PRO A 64 -15.32 5.42 -0.75
N ILE A 65 -14.20 5.34 -1.49
CA ILE A 65 -14.02 4.37 -2.57
C ILE A 65 -13.90 2.96 -1.99
N VAL A 66 -13.10 2.79 -0.94
CA VAL A 66 -12.94 1.50 -0.26
C VAL A 66 -14.27 1.07 0.36
N LYS A 67 -14.95 1.97 1.08
CA LYS A 67 -16.27 1.71 1.68
C LYS A 67 -17.32 1.35 0.61
N GLY A 68 -17.33 2.05 -0.52
CA GLY A 68 -18.24 1.74 -1.62
C GLY A 68 -18.00 0.35 -2.24
N GLN A 69 -16.76 -0.15 -2.24
CA GLN A 69 -16.42 -1.47 -2.78
C GLN A 69 -16.73 -2.61 -1.82
N TYR A 70 -16.46 -2.45 -0.51
CA TYR A 70 -16.53 -3.55 0.45
C TYR A 70 -17.69 -3.46 1.44
N GLN A 71 -18.35 -2.30 1.55
CA GLN A 71 -19.45 -1.98 2.47
C GLN A 71 -19.04 -1.96 3.94
N THR A 72 -18.44 -3.05 4.43
CA THR A 72 -18.08 -3.26 5.83
C THR A 72 -16.65 -3.78 5.96
N ALA A 73 -16.02 -3.51 7.11
CA ALA A 73 -14.65 -3.94 7.40
C ALA A 73 -14.51 -5.47 7.53
N ASP A 74 -15.56 -6.17 7.92
CA ASP A 74 -15.61 -7.62 8.06
C ASP A 74 -15.87 -8.36 6.73
N ASN A 75 -16.03 -7.64 5.61
CA ASN A 75 -16.22 -8.24 4.30
C ASN A 75 -15.14 -9.33 4.03
N PRO A 76 -15.55 -10.57 3.72
CA PRO A 76 -14.64 -11.73 3.70
C PRO A 76 -13.57 -11.66 2.60
N ILE A 77 -13.86 -10.95 1.50
CA ILE A 77 -12.90 -10.79 0.41
C ILE A 77 -11.92 -9.66 0.67
N PHE A 78 -12.23 -8.73 1.58
CA PHE A 78 -11.41 -7.56 1.87
C PHE A 78 -10.14 -7.96 2.65
N LYS A 79 -8.97 -7.60 2.13
CA LYS A 79 -7.65 -7.94 2.69
C LYS A 79 -6.80 -6.68 2.84
N VAL A 80 -6.05 -6.61 3.93
CA VAL A 80 -5.07 -5.56 4.20
C VAL A 80 -3.68 -6.19 4.28
N PHE A 81 -2.70 -5.42 3.86
CA PHE A 81 -1.29 -5.79 3.82
C PHE A 81 -0.48 -4.64 4.37
N TYR A 82 0.65 -4.93 5.00
CA TYR A 82 1.66 -3.94 5.30
C TYR A 82 2.93 -4.18 4.49
N LEU A 83 3.74 -3.14 4.32
CA LEU A 83 5.06 -3.25 3.72
C LEU A 83 6.11 -3.51 4.82
N GLU A 84 6.71 -4.70 4.78
CA GLU A 84 7.84 -5.12 5.61
C GLU A 84 9.15 -4.68 4.95
N ASP A 85 10.12 -4.27 5.78
CA ASP A 85 11.46 -3.80 5.38
C ASP A 85 11.46 -2.81 4.20
N PRO A 86 10.71 -1.69 4.30
CA PRO A 86 10.61 -0.75 3.20
C PRO A 86 11.93 -0.02 2.93
N HIS A 87 12.32 0.06 1.66
CA HIS A 87 13.39 0.91 1.17
C HIS A 87 12.83 1.94 0.18
N GLY A 88 13.10 3.22 0.44
CA GLY A 88 12.53 4.35 -0.28
C GLY A 88 13.55 5.14 -1.06
N VAL A 89 13.20 5.53 -2.28
CA VAL A 89 13.96 6.46 -3.12
C VAL A 89 13.05 7.61 -3.53
N ILE A 90 13.46 8.84 -3.26
CA ILE A 90 12.79 10.06 -3.72
C ILE A 90 13.69 10.78 -4.70
N ALA A 91 13.16 11.10 -5.87
CA ALA A 91 13.89 11.77 -6.94
C ALA A 91 13.03 12.83 -7.63
N ASP A 92 13.66 13.75 -8.33
CA ASP A 92 13.04 14.81 -9.11
C ASP A 92 13.88 15.16 -10.35
N PHE A 93 13.50 16.20 -11.08
CA PHE A 93 14.25 16.69 -12.25
C PHE A 93 15.32 17.74 -11.92
N SER A 94 15.66 17.97 -10.64
CA SER A 94 16.63 19.01 -10.24
C SER A 94 18.07 18.70 -10.67
N GLY A 95 18.36 17.43 -10.98
CA GLY A 95 19.71 16.94 -11.27
C GLY A 95 20.54 16.63 -10.02
N ASN A 96 19.99 16.83 -8.83
CA ASN A 96 20.60 16.35 -7.59
C ASN A 96 20.49 14.82 -7.48
N PRO A 97 21.39 14.17 -6.72
CA PRO A 97 21.23 12.76 -6.38
C PRO A 97 19.88 12.50 -5.68
N PRO A 98 19.27 11.32 -5.90
CA PRO A 98 18.06 10.95 -5.20
C PRO A 98 18.30 10.83 -3.68
N TYR A 99 17.27 11.06 -2.90
CA TYR A 99 17.25 10.79 -1.46
C TYR A 99 16.82 9.35 -1.21
N GLU A 100 17.62 8.59 -0.45
CA GLU A 100 17.38 7.18 -0.14
C GLU A 100 17.20 6.98 1.37
N PHE A 101 16.30 6.06 1.77
CA PHE A 101 16.05 5.71 3.17
C PHE A 101 15.57 4.26 3.35
#